data_AF-A0AAU9PJR4-F1
#
_entry.id   AF-A0AAU9PJR4-F1
#
_cell.length_a   1.000
_cell.length_b   1.000
_cell.length_c   1.000
_cell.angle_alpha   90.00
_cell.angle_beta   90.00
_cell.angle_gamma   90.00
#
_symmetry.space_group_name_H-M   'P 1'
#
loop_
_entity.id
_entity.type
_entity.pdbx_description
1 polymer ?
#
loop_
_entity_poly.entity_id
_entity_poly.type
_entity_poly.pdbx_seq_one_letter_code
_entity_poly.pdbx_strand_id
1 'polypeptide(L)'
;MATNVQRSSSASPAPEKHKEAIQFIEKMTRNTDKVQANVLAEILSRNADTEYLRLYNLDGATDRETFKSKIPIVTYDDLQPIIQRIADGDRSPILSAHPISEFLTSSGTSAGERKLMPTIHEDLDRRQLLYSLLMPVMNLYIPGLDKGKALYFLFVKSETKTPGGLLARPVLTSYYKSDHFKTRPFDPYNVYTSPNEAILCPHSFQSMYAQMLCGLYDRKEVLRIGAIFASSLLRAIRFLQLNWKELCHDIRTGTLNEKVSDPDIRQCMALRPDSDLANVIESECSKENWERIIVRIWPNVKYLEVIVTGAMAQYIPTLDYYSGGLPKVCTMYASSECYFGINLNPLCKPSEVSYTIMPNMAYFEFILHNTHSGSTNNVVDLANVEIGEGL
;
A
#
# COMPACT_ATOMS: atom_id res chain seq x y z
N MET A 1 -7.80 35.33 10.32
CA MET A 1 -8.69 35.13 11.48
C MET A 1 -8.47 33.72 11.97
N ALA A 2 -7.89 33.59 13.19
CA ALA A 2 -7.57 32.31 13.81
C ALA A 2 -8.84 31.65 14.34
N THR A 3 -9.20 30.48 13.83
CA THR A 3 -10.25 29.64 14.40
C THR A 3 -9.60 28.59 15.29
N ASN A 4 -9.74 28.83 16.58
CA ASN A 4 -9.43 27.93 17.69
C ASN A 4 -10.29 26.66 17.57
N VAL A 5 -9.67 25.52 17.27
CA VAL A 5 -10.30 24.22 17.46
C VAL A 5 -9.93 23.75 18.86
N GLN A 6 -10.89 23.80 19.78
CA GLN A 6 -10.79 23.18 21.10
C GLN A 6 -10.46 21.69 20.94
N ARG A 7 -9.22 21.32 21.31
CA ARG A 7 -8.84 19.91 21.52
C ARG A 7 -9.58 19.41 22.75
N SER A 8 -10.53 18.50 22.56
CA SER A 8 -11.14 17.74 23.65
C SER A 8 -10.09 16.83 24.28
N SER A 9 -9.79 17.08 25.55
CA SER A 9 -8.78 16.39 26.33
C SER A 9 -9.35 15.11 26.95
N SER A 10 -9.17 13.97 26.28
CA SER A 10 -9.20 12.64 26.92
C SER A 10 -8.54 11.55 26.06
N ALA A 11 -7.45 11.86 25.36
CA ALA A 11 -6.65 10.85 24.67
C ALA A 11 -5.56 10.32 25.62
N SER A 12 -5.51 9.00 25.82
CA SER A 12 -4.35 8.35 26.45
C SER A 12 -3.07 8.81 25.74
N PRO A 13 -1.93 8.97 26.46
CA PRO A 13 -0.69 9.41 25.83
C PRO A 13 -0.35 8.48 24.66
N ALA A 14 -0.07 9.06 23.49
CA ALA A 14 0.37 8.27 22.35
C ALA A 14 1.64 7.48 22.71
N PRO A 15 1.78 6.21 22.29
CA PRO A 15 2.98 5.42 22.53
C PRO A 15 4.24 6.15 22.08
N GLU A 16 5.37 5.96 22.75
CA GLU A 16 6.61 6.70 22.44
C GLU A 16 7.02 6.53 20.96
N LYS A 17 6.90 5.31 20.43
CA LYS A 17 7.11 4.99 19.01
C LYS A 17 6.26 5.85 18.05
N HIS A 18 5.03 6.20 18.43
CA HIS A 18 4.18 7.07 17.60
C HIS A 18 4.71 8.51 17.62
N LYS A 19 5.17 9.02 18.76
CA LYS A 19 5.78 10.35 18.83
C LYS A 19 7.04 10.43 17.99
N GLU A 20 7.90 9.42 18.05
CA GLU A 20 9.11 9.31 17.22
C GLU A 20 8.77 9.34 15.73
N ALA A 21 7.74 8.60 15.30
CA ALA A 21 7.28 8.61 13.90
C ALA A 21 6.78 9.99 13.45
N ILE A 22 6.02 10.70 14.30
CA ILE A 22 5.58 12.06 14.00
C ILE A 22 6.77 13.04 13.94
N GLN A 23 7.71 12.95 14.89
CA GLN A 23 8.93 13.75 14.88
C GLN A 23 9.79 13.46 13.64
N PHE A 24 9.83 12.20 13.19
CA PHE A 24 10.49 11.83 11.94
C PHE A 24 9.85 12.54 10.75
N ILE A 25 8.51 12.51 10.62
CA ILE A 25 7.78 13.23 9.57
C ILE A 25 8.09 14.73 9.61
N GLU A 26 8.02 15.35 10.80
CA GLU A 26 8.34 16.78 10.95
C GLU A 26 9.78 17.09 10.55
N LYS A 27 10.74 16.27 10.97
CA LYS A 27 12.16 16.43 10.61
C LYS A 27 12.37 16.32 9.10
N MET A 28 11.75 15.33 8.46
CA MET A 28 11.85 15.13 7.01
C MET A 28 11.24 16.31 6.25
N THR A 29 10.02 16.73 6.61
CA THR A 29 9.29 17.79 5.90
C THR A 29 9.83 19.20 6.14
N ARG A 30 10.44 19.47 7.31
CA ARG A 30 11.13 20.76 7.56
C ARG A 30 12.45 20.90 6.81
N ASN A 31 13.06 19.79 6.42
CA ASN A 31 14.39 19.76 5.79
C ASN A 31 14.36 19.15 4.38
N THR A 32 13.20 19.19 3.70
CA THR A 32 12.96 18.48 2.43
C THR A 32 14.09 18.64 1.43
N ASP A 33 14.51 19.87 1.14
CA ASP A 33 15.58 20.14 0.18
C ASP A 33 16.90 19.48 0.61
N LYS A 34 17.35 19.71 1.84
CA LYS A 34 18.57 19.08 2.37
C LYS A 34 18.50 17.55 2.34
N VAL A 35 17.35 16.97 2.69
CA VAL A 35 17.15 15.52 2.64
C VAL A 35 17.24 15.01 1.19
N GLN A 36 16.62 15.70 0.23
CA GLN A 36 16.70 15.35 -1.20
C GLN A 36 18.14 15.43 -1.75
N ALA A 37 18.92 16.45 -1.37
CA ALA A 37 20.33 16.53 -1.74
C ALA A 37 21.13 15.33 -1.20
N ASN A 38 20.92 14.98 0.07
CA ASN A 38 21.61 13.86 0.70
C ASN A 38 21.22 12.52 0.06
N VAL A 39 19.92 12.31 -0.22
CA VAL A 39 19.43 11.09 -0.87
C VAL A 39 20.04 10.94 -2.27
N LEU A 40 20.07 12.00 -3.07
CA LEU A 40 20.72 11.94 -4.38
C LEU A 40 22.22 11.63 -4.24
N ALA A 41 22.93 12.33 -3.34
CA ALA A 41 24.35 12.11 -3.15
C ALA A 41 24.66 10.66 -2.69
N GLU A 42 23.83 10.08 -1.83
CA GLU A 42 23.93 8.68 -1.41
C GLU A 42 23.73 7.71 -2.58
N ILE A 43 22.71 7.94 -3.41
CA ILE A 43 22.42 7.11 -4.60
C ILE A 43 23.57 7.19 -5.60
N LEU A 44 24.05 8.40 -5.91
CA LEU A 44 25.12 8.62 -6.90
C LEU A 44 26.45 8.08 -6.40
N SER A 45 26.79 8.32 -5.12
CA SER A 45 28.01 7.79 -4.51
C SER A 45 28.04 6.27 -4.53
N ARG A 46 26.91 5.62 -4.19
CA ARG A 46 26.79 4.16 -4.22
C ARG A 46 26.91 3.58 -5.62
N ASN A 47 26.29 4.24 -6.60
CA ASN A 47 26.17 3.72 -7.96
C ASN A 47 27.23 4.30 -8.93
N ALA A 48 28.24 5.02 -8.44
CA ALA A 48 29.21 5.77 -9.25
C ALA A 48 29.87 4.91 -10.35
N ASP A 49 30.19 3.64 -10.03
CA ASP A 49 30.85 2.71 -10.94
C ASP A 49 29.89 1.85 -11.77
N THR A 50 28.59 2.11 -11.72
CA THR A 50 27.61 1.36 -12.52
C THR A 50 27.78 1.67 -14.01
N GLU A 51 27.42 0.72 -14.87
CA GLU A 51 27.49 0.91 -16.32
C GLU A 51 26.65 2.11 -16.77
N TYR A 52 25.46 2.28 -16.20
CA TYR A 52 24.54 3.37 -16.58
C TYR A 52 25.11 4.75 -16.23
N LEU A 53 25.66 4.97 -15.04
CA LEU A 53 26.24 6.28 -14.68
C LEU A 53 27.56 6.56 -15.42
N ARG A 54 28.34 5.52 -15.74
CA ARG A 54 29.54 5.66 -16.58
C ARG A 54 29.21 6.02 -18.02
N LEU A 55 28.11 5.52 -18.58
CA LEU A 55 27.65 5.87 -19.93
C LEU A 55 27.48 7.39 -20.12
N TYR A 56 27.03 8.09 -19.06
CA TYR A 56 26.82 9.53 -19.08
C TYR A 56 28.01 10.33 -18.51
N ASN A 57 29.16 9.69 -18.29
CA ASN A 57 30.38 10.31 -17.77
C ASN A 57 30.11 11.15 -16.52
N LEU A 58 29.36 10.62 -15.55
CA LEU A 58 29.09 11.35 -14.30
C LEU A 58 30.37 11.50 -13.44
N ASP A 59 31.39 10.67 -13.69
CA ASP A 59 32.75 10.75 -13.12
C ASP A 59 32.79 10.87 -11.60
N GLY A 60 31.85 10.19 -10.92
CA GLY A 60 31.73 10.19 -9.46
C GLY A 60 31.15 11.47 -8.86
N ALA A 61 30.64 12.40 -9.68
CA ALA A 61 29.93 13.58 -9.19
C ALA A 61 28.65 13.19 -8.44
N THR A 62 28.40 13.86 -7.32
CA THR A 62 27.26 13.58 -6.42
C THR A 62 26.35 14.78 -6.22
N ASP A 63 26.63 15.92 -6.86
CA ASP A 63 25.83 17.13 -6.77
C ASP A 63 24.70 17.16 -7.80
N ARG A 64 23.62 17.88 -7.47
CA ARG A 64 22.41 17.96 -8.30
C ARG A 64 22.65 18.63 -9.65
N GLU A 65 23.51 19.64 -9.70
CA GLU A 65 23.74 20.42 -10.93
C GLU A 65 24.39 19.54 -12.01
N THR A 66 25.42 18.80 -11.63
CA THR A 66 26.08 17.84 -12.52
C THR A 66 25.15 16.68 -12.89
N PHE A 67 24.37 16.16 -11.93
CA PHE A 67 23.38 15.12 -12.21
C PHE A 67 22.35 15.57 -13.26
N LYS A 68 21.69 16.73 -13.04
CA LYS A 68 20.66 17.28 -13.94
C LYS A 68 21.20 17.65 -15.33
N SER A 69 22.47 18.02 -15.44
CA SER A 69 23.08 18.39 -16.72
C SER A 69 23.56 17.20 -17.55
N LYS A 70 23.85 16.05 -16.92
CA LYS A 70 24.40 14.86 -17.60
C LYS A 70 23.41 13.71 -17.75
N ILE A 71 22.57 13.47 -16.75
CA ILE A 71 21.67 12.31 -16.74
C ILE A 71 20.35 12.70 -17.42
N PRO A 72 19.95 12.01 -18.50
CA PRO A 72 18.71 12.34 -19.19
C PRO A 72 17.49 11.86 -18.40
N ILE A 73 16.38 12.57 -18.59
CA ILE A 73 15.06 12.07 -18.21
C ILE A 73 14.69 10.94 -19.16
N VAL A 74 14.31 9.80 -18.60
CA VAL A 74 14.02 8.58 -19.36
C VAL A 74 12.63 8.04 -19.08
N THR A 75 12.08 7.34 -20.06
CA THR A 75 10.90 6.51 -19.92
C THR A 75 11.29 5.04 -19.70
N TYR A 76 10.30 4.18 -19.48
CA TYR A 76 10.55 2.74 -19.36
C TYR A 76 11.16 2.15 -20.64
N ASP A 77 10.75 2.63 -21.82
CA ASP A 77 11.19 2.06 -23.08
C ASP A 77 12.67 2.36 -23.35
N ASP A 78 13.17 3.51 -22.88
CA ASP A 78 14.60 3.86 -22.92
C ASP A 78 15.45 2.92 -22.04
N LEU A 79 14.88 2.46 -20.91
CA LEU A 79 15.55 1.54 -19.97
C LEU A 79 15.32 0.06 -20.31
N GLN A 80 14.37 -0.26 -21.19
CA GLN A 80 13.98 -1.63 -21.51
C GLN A 80 15.17 -2.51 -21.93
N PRO A 81 16.10 -2.07 -22.80
CA PRO A 81 17.23 -2.92 -23.20
C PRO A 81 18.13 -3.32 -22.01
N ILE A 82 18.32 -2.40 -21.07
CA ILE A 82 19.12 -2.63 -19.86
C ILE A 82 18.38 -3.57 -18.89
N ILE A 83 17.09 -3.33 -18.69
CA ILE A 83 16.23 -4.18 -17.85
C ILE A 83 16.21 -5.61 -18.39
N GLN A 84 16.16 -5.78 -19.72
CA GLN A 84 16.16 -7.08 -20.37
C GLN A 84 17.47 -7.85 -20.13
N ARG A 85 18.64 -7.18 -20.21
CA ARG A 85 19.93 -7.81 -19.88
C ARG A 85 19.95 -8.39 -18.46
N ILE A 86 19.45 -7.63 -17.48
CA ILE A 86 19.36 -8.09 -16.08
C ILE A 86 18.39 -9.26 -15.97
N ALA A 87 17.23 -9.17 -16.63
CA ALA A 87 16.23 -10.23 -16.68
C ALA A 87 16.78 -11.52 -17.30
N ASP A 88 17.64 -11.43 -18.31
CA ASP A 88 18.25 -12.56 -19.01
C ASP A 88 19.43 -13.20 -18.26
N GLY A 89 19.93 -12.56 -17.20
CA GLY A 89 20.95 -13.16 -16.33
C GLY A 89 22.20 -12.34 -16.13
N ASP A 90 22.32 -11.15 -16.73
CA ASP A 90 23.44 -10.27 -16.45
C ASP A 90 23.38 -9.82 -14.97
N ARG A 91 24.48 -10.01 -14.24
CA ARG A 91 24.63 -9.67 -12.82
C ARG A 91 25.72 -8.63 -12.59
N SER A 92 26.31 -8.10 -13.66
CA SER A 92 27.20 -6.95 -13.56
C SER A 92 26.44 -5.73 -13.00
N PRO A 93 27.14 -4.76 -12.38
CA PRO A 93 26.50 -3.58 -11.81
C PRO A 93 26.04 -2.61 -12.92
N ILE A 94 24.92 -2.92 -13.58
CA ILE A 94 24.41 -2.11 -14.70
C ILE A 94 23.68 -0.87 -14.21
N LEU A 95 22.65 -1.04 -13.38
CA LEU A 95 21.81 0.05 -12.83
C LEU A 95 22.12 0.36 -11.36
N SER A 96 22.59 -0.62 -10.61
CA SER A 96 22.89 -0.46 -9.18
C SER A 96 24.14 -1.25 -8.80
N ALA A 97 24.89 -0.72 -7.83
CA ALA A 97 25.98 -1.45 -7.19
C ALA A 97 25.45 -2.57 -6.29
N HIS A 98 24.23 -2.44 -5.77
CA HIS A 98 23.55 -3.55 -5.09
C HIS A 98 22.95 -4.51 -6.12
N PRO A 99 23.04 -5.83 -5.89
CA PRO A 99 22.40 -6.81 -6.75
C PRO A 99 20.89 -6.59 -6.83
N ILE A 100 20.33 -6.63 -8.04
CA ILE A 100 18.88 -6.64 -8.23
C ILE A 100 18.32 -7.93 -7.66
N SER A 101 17.44 -7.81 -6.66
CA SER A 101 16.89 -8.96 -5.95
C SER A 101 15.69 -9.59 -6.63
N GLU A 102 14.86 -8.76 -7.27
CA GLU A 102 13.66 -9.18 -8.01
C GLU A 102 13.18 -8.04 -8.92
N PHE A 103 12.21 -8.33 -9.77
CA PHE A 103 11.47 -7.34 -10.54
C PHE A 103 10.05 -7.17 -10.00
N LEU A 104 9.71 -5.93 -9.70
CA LEU A 104 8.36 -5.55 -9.30
C LEU A 104 7.55 -5.25 -10.57
N THR A 105 6.51 -6.06 -10.81
CA THR A 105 5.68 -5.89 -12.01
C THR A 105 4.69 -4.76 -11.81
N SER A 106 4.81 -3.71 -12.61
CA SER A 106 3.87 -2.59 -12.62
C SER A 106 2.50 -3.02 -13.15
N SER A 107 1.44 -2.28 -12.78
CA SER A 107 0.14 -2.40 -13.46
C SER A 107 0.12 -1.67 -14.80
N GLY A 108 1.05 -0.72 -15.02
CA GLY A 108 1.28 -0.12 -16.33
C GLY A 108 1.95 -1.12 -17.28
N THR A 109 1.51 -1.11 -18.54
CA THR A 109 2.01 -2.02 -19.57
C THR A 109 2.86 -1.27 -20.61
N SER A 110 3.87 -1.93 -21.17
CA SER A 110 4.54 -1.53 -22.42
C SER A 110 4.46 -2.72 -23.38
N ALA A 111 4.06 -2.47 -24.63
CA ALA A 111 3.80 -3.51 -25.64
C ALA A 111 2.85 -4.65 -25.17
N GLY A 112 1.91 -4.36 -24.27
CA GLY A 112 0.97 -5.35 -23.72
C GLY A 112 1.48 -6.14 -22.51
N GLU A 113 2.77 -6.06 -22.20
CA GLU A 113 3.39 -6.74 -21.05
C GLU A 113 3.58 -5.80 -19.87
N ARG A 114 3.57 -6.36 -18.65
CA ARG A 114 3.80 -5.57 -17.42
C ARG A 114 5.24 -5.06 -17.39
N LYS A 115 5.43 -3.79 -17.04
CA LYS A 115 6.76 -3.20 -16.86
C LYS A 115 7.49 -3.85 -15.68
N LEU A 116 8.76 -4.20 -15.86
CA LEU A 116 9.63 -4.83 -14.87
C LEU A 116 10.45 -3.77 -14.15
N MET A 117 10.14 -3.50 -12.88
CA MET A 117 10.85 -2.49 -12.10
C MET A 117 11.90 -3.14 -11.21
N PRO A 118 13.20 -2.95 -11.48
CA PRO A 118 14.24 -3.57 -10.67
C PRO A 118 14.20 -3.01 -9.24
N THR A 119 14.36 -3.88 -8.25
CA THR A 119 14.44 -3.47 -6.84
C THR A 119 15.58 -4.19 -6.14
N ILE A 120 16.13 -3.54 -5.12
CA ILE A 120 17.17 -4.08 -4.24
C ILE A 120 16.58 -4.42 -2.87
N HIS A 121 17.26 -5.25 -2.08
CA HIS A 121 16.76 -5.65 -0.76
C HIS A 121 16.50 -4.48 0.19
N GLU A 122 17.36 -3.45 0.18
CA GLU A 122 17.23 -2.24 1.00
C GLU A 122 15.91 -1.47 0.75
N ASP A 123 15.31 -1.60 -0.44
CA ASP A 123 14.04 -0.92 -0.74
C ASP A 123 12.89 -1.47 0.10
N LEU A 124 12.97 -2.73 0.56
CA LEU A 124 11.97 -3.30 1.47
C LEU A 124 11.98 -2.59 2.82
N ASP A 125 13.16 -2.20 3.33
CA ASP A 125 13.28 -1.46 4.59
C ASP A 125 12.67 -0.07 4.46
N ARG A 126 12.88 0.62 3.32
CA ARG A 126 12.26 1.92 3.03
C ARG A 126 10.73 1.81 2.94
N ARG A 127 10.21 0.77 2.30
CA ARG A 127 8.75 0.49 2.24
C ARG A 127 8.18 0.24 3.64
N GLN A 128 8.86 -0.57 4.44
CA GLN A 128 8.46 -0.84 5.83
C GLN A 128 8.44 0.44 6.67
N LEU A 129 9.44 1.31 6.50
CA LEU A 129 9.47 2.61 7.14
C LEU A 129 8.22 3.43 6.78
N LEU A 130 7.86 3.55 5.50
CA LEU A 130 6.67 4.29 5.09
C LEU A 130 5.38 3.71 5.71
N TYR A 131 5.22 2.38 5.69
CA TYR A 131 4.09 1.71 6.35
C TYR A 131 4.03 2.02 7.86
N SER A 132 5.18 2.10 8.53
CA SER A 132 5.25 2.38 9.96
C SER A 132 4.75 3.77 10.35
N LEU A 133 4.66 4.71 9.39
CA LEU A 133 4.17 6.06 9.62
C LEU A 133 2.64 6.18 9.59
N LEU A 134 1.94 5.21 9.00
CA LEU A 134 0.49 5.31 8.76
C LEU A 134 -0.34 5.34 10.04
N MET A 135 -0.11 4.38 10.94
CA MET A 135 -0.87 4.27 12.19
C MET A 135 -0.56 5.38 13.21
N PRO A 136 0.71 5.84 13.36
CA PRO A 136 1.00 7.04 14.12
C PRO A 136 0.21 8.26 13.68
N VAL A 137 0.13 8.53 12.36
CA VAL A 137 -0.68 9.63 11.81
C VAL A 137 -2.16 9.38 12.07
N MET A 138 -2.67 8.20 11.75
CA MET A 138 -4.08 7.86 11.97
C MET A 138 -4.52 8.04 13.43
N ASN A 139 -3.68 7.66 14.39
CA ASN A 139 -3.99 7.73 15.82
C ASN A 139 -4.16 9.18 16.33
N LEU A 140 -3.69 10.19 15.59
CA LEU A 140 -3.98 11.60 15.89
C LEU A 140 -5.46 11.96 15.63
N TYR A 141 -6.12 11.23 14.73
CA TYR A 141 -7.48 11.50 14.26
C TYR A 141 -8.50 10.53 14.82
N ILE A 142 -8.16 9.24 14.89
CA ILE A 142 -9.02 8.18 15.39
C ILE A 142 -8.28 7.42 16.51
N PRO A 143 -8.49 7.79 17.79
CA PRO A 143 -7.87 7.09 18.90
C PRO A 143 -8.50 5.72 19.16
N GLY A 144 -7.77 4.85 19.85
CA GLY A 144 -8.27 3.57 20.32
C GLY A 144 -8.35 2.50 19.23
N LEU A 145 -7.61 2.64 18.12
CA LEU A 145 -7.49 1.59 17.09
C LEU A 145 -6.63 0.41 17.56
N ASP A 146 -5.80 0.61 18.58
CA ASP A 146 -5.03 -0.39 19.31
C ASP A 146 -5.89 -1.37 20.15
N LYS A 147 -7.19 -1.09 20.30
CA LYS A 147 -8.11 -1.84 21.14
C LYS A 147 -8.96 -2.85 20.37
N GLY A 148 -8.64 -3.10 19.11
CA GLY A 148 -9.38 -4.01 18.26
C GLY A 148 -8.58 -4.43 17.04
N LYS A 149 -9.30 -4.91 16.03
CA LYS A 149 -8.72 -5.56 14.85
C LYS A 149 -9.06 -4.80 13.58
N ALA A 150 -8.30 -5.10 12.55
CA ALA A 150 -8.48 -4.60 11.19
C ALA A 150 -8.90 -5.77 10.29
N LEU A 151 -10.09 -5.68 9.69
CA LEU A 151 -10.51 -6.61 8.64
C LEU A 151 -10.02 -6.07 7.30
N TYR A 152 -8.93 -6.66 6.81
CA TYR A 152 -8.23 -6.20 5.63
C TYR A 152 -8.15 -7.31 4.59
N PHE A 153 -8.75 -7.08 3.42
CA PHE A 153 -8.76 -8.04 2.33
C PHE A 153 -7.50 -7.87 1.47
N LEU A 154 -6.49 -8.69 1.76
CA LEU A 154 -5.16 -8.65 1.13
C LEU A 154 -4.95 -9.88 0.26
N PHE A 155 -4.38 -9.70 -0.93
CA PHE A 155 -4.24 -10.79 -1.90
C PHE A 155 -2.86 -10.77 -2.56
N VAL A 156 -2.20 -11.93 -2.55
CA VAL A 156 -1.08 -12.19 -3.47
C VAL A 156 -1.59 -12.38 -4.91
N LYS A 157 -0.66 -12.28 -5.86
CA LYS A 157 -0.88 -12.50 -7.29
C LYS A 157 0.14 -13.49 -7.84
N SER A 158 -0.06 -13.91 -9.09
CA SER A 158 0.87 -14.76 -9.81
C SER A 158 2.27 -14.14 -9.87
N GLU A 159 3.26 -15.03 -9.88
CA GLU A 159 4.68 -14.71 -9.95
C GLU A 159 5.28 -15.51 -11.09
N THR A 160 6.28 -14.95 -11.75
CA THR A 160 7.05 -15.64 -12.79
C THR A 160 8.54 -15.54 -12.47
N LYS A 161 9.35 -16.32 -13.19
CA LYS A 161 10.80 -16.18 -13.19
C LYS A 161 11.24 -15.64 -14.54
N THR A 162 12.17 -14.69 -14.52
CA THR A 162 12.84 -14.23 -15.75
C THR A 162 13.76 -15.35 -16.28
N PRO A 163 14.25 -15.27 -17.54
CA PRO A 163 15.17 -16.27 -18.08
C PRO A 163 16.44 -16.44 -17.23
N GLY A 164 16.96 -15.34 -16.67
CA GLY A 164 18.08 -15.35 -15.72
C GLY A 164 17.74 -15.82 -14.30
N GLY A 165 16.50 -16.19 -14.03
CA GLY A 165 16.07 -16.78 -12.75
C GLY A 165 15.61 -15.81 -11.66
N LEU A 166 15.58 -14.49 -11.91
CA LEU A 166 15.03 -13.52 -10.96
C LEU A 166 13.50 -13.66 -10.88
N LEU A 167 12.93 -13.43 -9.71
CA LEU A 167 11.47 -13.38 -9.56
C LEU A 167 10.92 -12.10 -10.19
N ALA A 168 9.74 -12.21 -10.81
CA ALA A 168 8.97 -11.08 -11.32
C ALA A 168 7.53 -11.17 -10.78
N ARG A 169 7.12 -10.19 -9.96
CA ARG A 169 5.81 -10.21 -9.27
C ARG A 169 5.35 -8.82 -8.83
N PRO A 170 4.06 -8.61 -8.57
CA PRO A 170 3.59 -7.31 -8.10
C PRO A 170 4.20 -6.92 -6.74
N VAL A 171 4.43 -5.62 -6.52
CA VAL A 171 5.09 -5.11 -5.30
C VAL A 171 4.40 -5.55 -4.00
N LEU A 172 3.08 -5.61 -3.99
CA LEU A 172 2.33 -6.08 -2.83
C LEU A 172 2.51 -7.59 -2.59
N THR A 173 2.59 -8.39 -3.66
CA THR A 173 2.92 -9.83 -3.54
C THR A 173 4.31 -10.02 -2.94
N SER A 174 5.30 -9.25 -3.42
CA SER A 174 6.66 -9.24 -2.85
C SER A 174 6.62 -8.89 -1.37
N TYR A 175 5.93 -7.81 -1.00
CA TYR A 175 5.80 -7.38 0.39
C TYR A 175 5.14 -8.42 1.28
N TYR A 176 3.98 -8.98 0.90
CA TYR A 176 3.29 -9.98 1.73
C TYR A 176 4.11 -11.25 1.94
N LYS A 177 4.92 -11.65 0.94
CA LYS A 177 5.81 -12.82 1.04
C LYS A 177 7.16 -12.53 1.71
N SER A 178 7.46 -11.27 1.99
CA SER A 178 8.68 -10.88 2.71
C SER A 178 8.56 -11.14 4.20
N ASP A 179 9.71 -11.23 4.88
CA ASP A 179 9.75 -11.44 6.33
C ASP A 179 9.21 -10.22 7.09
N HIS A 180 9.37 -9.00 6.53
CA HIS A 180 8.73 -7.78 7.03
C HIS A 180 7.22 -7.93 7.27
N PHE A 181 6.53 -8.72 6.44
CA PHE A 181 5.12 -9.01 6.64
C PHE A 181 4.89 -10.30 7.45
N LYS A 182 5.52 -11.41 7.08
CA LYS A 182 5.24 -12.73 7.67
C LYS A 182 5.65 -12.82 9.14
N THR A 183 6.81 -12.26 9.48
CA THR A 183 7.40 -12.28 10.83
C THR A 183 7.35 -10.91 11.49
N ARG A 184 6.42 -10.05 11.04
CA ARG A 184 6.21 -8.72 11.62
C ARG A 184 6.07 -8.80 13.15
N PRO A 185 6.75 -7.92 13.91
CA PRO A 185 6.61 -7.90 15.35
C PRO A 185 5.16 -7.57 15.72
N PHE A 186 4.76 -7.99 16.92
CA PHE A 186 3.45 -7.62 17.44
C PHE A 186 3.30 -6.10 17.46
N ASP A 187 2.22 -5.61 16.87
CA ASP A 187 1.85 -4.20 16.84
C ASP A 187 0.34 -4.09 17.10
N PRO A 188 -0.08 -3.50 18.22
CA PRO A 188 -1.50 -3.42 18.57
C PRO A 188 -2.34 -2.63 17.56
N TYR A 189 -1.73 -1.75 16.75
CA TYR A 189 -2.44 -1.00 15.71
C TYR A 189 -2.64 -1.78 14.40
N ASN A 190 -1.94 -2.91 14.24
CA ASN A 190 -1.92 -3.72 13.02
C ASN A 190 -2.26 -5.19 13.29
N VAL A 191 -3.19 -5.44 14.22
CA VAL A 191 -3.78 -6.76 14.43
C VAL A 191 -4.85 -7.01 13.36
N TYR A 192 -4.54 -7.85 12.38
CA TYR A 192 -5.48 -8.23 11.33
C TYR A 192 -6.34 -9.43 11.74
N THR A 193 -7.58 -9.49 11.25
CA THR A 193 -8.43 -10.68 11.38
C THR A 193 -7.92 -11.84 10.51
N SER A 194 -7.33 -11.50 9.36
CA SER A 194 -6.87 -12.46 8.36
C SER A 194 -5.55 -13.12 8.75
N PRO A 195 -5.45 -14.46 8.81
CA PRO A 195 -4.19 -15.15 9.00
C PRO A 195 -3.28 -15.00 7.77
N ASN A 196 -1.96 -15.11 7.97
CA ASN A 196 -0.99 -14.93 6.89
C ASN A 196 -1.20 -15.98 5.78
N GLU A 197 -1.52 -17.22 6.14
CA GLU A 197 -1.79 -18.34 5.23
C GLU A 197 -2.94 -18.01 4.27
N ALA A 198 -4.02 -17.39 4.77
CA ALA A 198 -5.15 -16.97 3.93
C ALA A 198 -4.75 -15.84 2.96
N ILE A 199 -3.90 -14.91 3.38
CA ILE A 199 -3.41 -13.80 2.54
C ILE A 199 -2.45 -14.33 1.45
N LEU A 200 -1.62 -15.31 1.81
CA LEU A 200 -0.59 -15.90 0.96
C LEU A 200 -1.10 -17.00 0.03
N CYS A 201 -2.33 -17.48 0.23
CA CYS A 201 -2.96 -18.44 -0.65
C CYS A 201 -3.13 -17.86 -2.07
N PRO A 202 -2.55 -18.49 -3.10
CA PRO A 202 -2.63 -18.00 -4.48
C PRO A 202 -4.04 -18.17 -5.08
N HIS A 203 -4.86 -19.05 -4.51
CA HIS A 203 -6.21 -19.30 -5.00
C HIS A 203 -7.20 -18.25 -4.47
N SER A 204 -7.52 -17.26 -5.31
CA SER A 204 -8.30 -16.08 -4.91
C SER A 204 -9.64 -16.37 -4.22
N PHE A 205 -10.37 -17.42 -4.64
CA PHE A 205 -11.61 -17.83 -3.96
C PHE A 205 -11.36 -18.26 -2.51
N GLN A 206 -10.35 -19.12 -2.29
CA GLN A 206 -10.05 -19.69 -0.97
C GLN A 206 -9.50 -18.62 -0.03
N SER A 207 -8.60 -17.78 -0.54
CA SER A 207 -8.10 -16.60 0.16
C SER A 207 -9.23 -15.66 0.58
N MET A 208 -10.15 -15.30 -0.33
CA MET A 208 -11.28 -14.43 -0.01
C MET A 208 -12.24 -15.08 1.00
N TYR A 209 -12.55 -16.36 0.82
CA TYR A 209 -13.44 -17.11 1.70
C TYR A 209 -12.90 -17.15 3.13
N ALA A 210 -11.63 -17.54 3.30
CA ALA A 210 -10.98 -17.63 4.60
C ALA A 210 -10.90 -16.26 5.31
N GLN A 211 -10.49 -15.21 4.58
CA GLN A 211 -10.42 -13.85 5.14
C GLN A 211 -11.80 -13.32 5.55
N MET A 212 -12.84 -13.56 4.73
CA MET A 212 -14.21 -13.18 5.06
C MET A 212 -14.69 -13.92 6.31
N LEU A 213 -14.46 -15.23 6.39
CA LEU A 213 -14.89 -16.05 7.52
C LEU A 213 -14.23 -15.58 8.83
N CYS A 214 -12.91 -15.36 8.84
CA CYS A 214 -12.21 -14.78 9.99
C CYS A 214 -12.77 -13.40 10.38
N GLY A 215 -13.05 -12.55 9.39
CA GLY A 215 -13.66 -11.24 9.61
C GLY A 215 -15.06 -11.30 10.25
N LEU A 216 -15.85 -12.34 9.94
CA LEU A 216 -17.17 -12.56 10.53
C LEU A 216 -17.09 -13.04 11.98
N TYR A 217 -16.17 -13.97 12.30
CA TYR A 217 -15.91 -14.40 13.68
C TYR A 217 -15.50 -13.23 14.58
N ASP A 218 -14.58 -12.39 14.09
CA ASP A 218 -14.04 -11.26 14.83
C ASP A 218 -14.93 -10.00 14.75
N ARG A 219 -16.19 -10.10 14.30
CA ARG A 219 -16.99 -8.94 13.89
C ARG A 219 -17.11 -7.82 14.92
N LYS A 220 -17.08 -8.16 16.21
CA LYS A 220 -17.19 -7.21 17.33
C LYS A 220 -15.84 -6.53 17.64
N GLU A 221 -14.73 -7.12 17.24
CA GLU A 221 -13.39 -6.55 17.43
C GLU A 221 -12.97 -5.66 16.25
N VAL A 222 -13.63 -5.75 15.09
CA VAL A 222 -13.28 -4.98 13.89
C VAL A 222 -13.56 -3.48 14.09
N LEU A 223 -12.50 -2.68 14.04
CA LEU A 223 -12.54 -1.21 14.14
C LEU A 223 -12.29 -0.52 12.79
N ARG A 224 -11.70 -1.21 11.83
CA ARG A 224 -11.47 -0.70 10.47
C ARG A 224 -11.59 -1.83 9.46
N ILE A 225 -12.19 -1.52 8.31
CA ILE A 225 -12.35 -2.45 7.19
C ILE A 225 -11.65 -1.87 5.98
N GLY A 226 -10.91 -2.68 5.25
CA GLY A 226 -10.12 -2.15 4.14
C GLY A 226 -9.72 -3.17 3.10
N ALA A 227 -9.19 -2.61 2.02
CA ALA A 227 -8.43 -3.27 0.98
C ALA A 227 -7.58 -2.19 0.32
N ILE A 228 -6.55 -2.56 -0.46
CA ILE A 228 -5.70 -1.55 -1.12
C ILE A 228 -6.52 -0.62 -2.02
N PHE A 229 -7.42 -1.18 -2.83
CA PHE A 229 -8.26 -0.43 -3.77
C PHE A 229 -9.75 -0.60 -3.47
N ALA A 230 -10.54 0.44 -3.78
CA ALA A 230 -12.01 0.42 -3.64
C ALA A 230 -12.66 -0.77 -4.34
N SER A 231 -12.18 -1.09 -5.54
CA SER A 231 -12.63 -2.25 -6.31
C SER A 231 -12.43 -3.58 -5.57
N SER A 232 -11.34 -3.75 -4.83
CA SER A 232 -11.07 -4.97 -4.05
C SER A 232 -12.02 -5.11 -2.87
N LEU A 233 -12.32 -4.02 -2.16
CA LEU A 233 -13.28 -4.04 -1.06
C LEU A 233 -14.70 -4.31 -1.57
N LEU A 234 -15.11 -3.68 -2.67
CA LEU A 234 -16.40 -3.95 -3.32
C LEU A 234 -16.52 -5.41 -3.77
N ARG A 235 -15.43 -6.01 -4.25
CA ARG A 235 -15.40 -7.45 -4.56
C ARG A 235 -15.58 -8.32 -3.33
N ALA A 236 -15.03 -7.94 -2.17
CA ALA A 236 -15.24 -8.66 -0.92
C ALA A 236 -16.70 -8.56 -0.46
N ILE A 237 -17.32 -7.38 -0.56
CA ILE A 237 -18.75 -7.20 -0.26
C ILE A 237 -19.61 -8.04 -1.21
N ARG A 238 -19.29 -8.04 -2.51
CA ARG A 238 -19.97 -8.90 -3.49
C ARG A 238 -19.76 -10.37 -3.20
N PHE A 239 -18.58 -10.77 -2.74
CA PHE A 239 -18.31 -12.14 -2.33
C PHE A 239 -19.24 -12.56 -1.17
N LEU A 240 -19.41 -11.70 -0.16
CA LEU A 240 -20.34 -11.96 0.92
C LEU A 240 -21.78 -12.08 0.41
N GLN A 241 -22.24 -11.21 -0.48
CA GLN A 241 -23.57 -11.30 -1.12
C GLN A 241 -23.83 -12.66 -1.76
N LEU A 242 -22.81 -13.23 -2.40
CA LEU A 242 -22.94 -14.48 -3.15
C LEU A 242 -22.75 -15.73 -2.29
N ASN A 243 -22.00 -15.64 -1.19
CA ASN A 243 -21.53 -16.81 -0.44
C ASN A 243 -21.96 -16.82 1.05
N TRP A 244 -22.76 -15.86 1.52
CA TRP A 244 -23.12 -15.77 2.95
C TRP A 244 -23.78 -17.04 3.49
N LYS A 245 -24.53 -17.79 2.66
CA LYS A 245 -25.16 -19.06 3.08
C LYS A 245 -24.14 -20.12 3.47
N GLU A 246 -23.09 -20.28 2.64
CA GLU A 246 -22.00 -21.21 2.91
C GLU A 246 -21.18 -20.74 4.13
N LEU A 247 -20.90 -19.44 4.21
CA LEU A 247 -20.21 -18.86 5.37
C LEU A 247 -21.00 -19.07 6.67
N CYS A 248 -22.33 -18.87 6.67
CA CYS A 248 -23.17 -19.09 7.84
C CYS A 248 -23.25 -20.58 8.21
N HIS A 249 -23.25 -21.47 7.22
CA HIS A 249 -23.18 -22.91 7.48
C HIS A 249 -21.89 -23.27 8.22
N ASP A 250 -20.73 -22.83 7.73
CA ASP A 250 -19.44 -23.09 8.35
C ASP A 250 -19.32 -22.50 9.76
N ILE A 251 -19.87 -21.31 9.98
CA ILE A 251 -19.94 -20.70 11.32
C ILE A 251 -20.81 -21.56 12.25
N ARG A 252 -21.98 -22.01 11.76
CA ARG A 252 -22.94 -22.78 12.56
C ARG A 252 -22.41 -24.16 12.94
N THR A 253 -21.73 -24.84 12.02
CA THR A 253 -21.22 -26.21 12.24
C THR A 253 -19.81 -26.24 12.80
N GLY A 254 -19.06 -25.14 12.69
CA GLY A 254 -17.64 -25.10 13.01
C GLY A 254 -16.78 -25.92 12.04
N THR A 255 -17.26 -26.18 10.82
CA THR A 255 -16.56 -26.98 9.81
C THR A 255 -16.28 -26.16 8.57
N LEU A 256 -15.03 -26.15 8.10
CA LEU A 256 -14.65 -25.38 6.92
C LEU A 256 -15.10 -26.06 5.62
N ASN A 257 -15.77 -25.30 4.76
CA ASN A 257 -16.26 -25.71 3.44
C ASN A 257 -15.20 -26.45 2.61
N GLU A 258 -15.60 -27.57 2.01
CA GLU A 258 -14.74 -28.46 1.21
C GLU A 258 -14.10 -27.77 0.00
N LYS A 259 -14.72 -26.71 -0.53
CA LYS A 259 -14.15 -25.88 -1.61
C LYS A 259 -12.86 -25.17 -1.21
N VAL A 260 -12.63 -24.99 0.10
CA VAL A 260 -11.36 -24.50 0.64
C VAL A 260 -10.47 -25.73 0.85
N SER A 261 -9.72 -26.13 -0.17
CA SER A 261 -8.86 -27.32 -0.17
C SER A 261 -7.40 -27.05 0.21
N ASP A 262 -6.99 -25.78 0.29
CA ASP A 262 -5.63 -25.37 0.61
C ASP A 262 -5.24 -25.86 2.03
N PRO A 263 -4.15 -26.64 2.15
CA PRO A 263 -3.79 -27.29 3.41
C PRO A 263 -3.37 -26.29 4.49
N ASP A 264 -2.68 -25.21 4.12
CA ASP A 264 -2.20 -24.20 5.08
C ASP A 264 -3.38 -23.42 5.66
N ILE A 265 -4.37 -23.08 4.81
CA ILE A 265 -5.64 -22.50 5.27
C ILE A 265 -6.38 -23.48 6.20
N ARG A 266 -6.55 -24.74 5.77
CA ARG A 266 -7.24 -25.75 6.60
C ARG A 266 -6.59 -25.94 7.97
N GLN A 267 -5.27 -25.89 8.02
CA GLN A 267 -4.52 -26.03 9.26
C GLN A 267 -4.65 -24.81 10.17
N CYS A 268 -4.63 -23.59 9.63
CA CYS A 268 -4.70 -22.38 10.46
C CYS A 268 -6.13 -22.02 10.91
N MET A 269 -7.16 -22.49 10.19
CA MET A 269 -8.57 -22.21 10.49
C MET A 269 -9.16 -23.16 11.54
N ALA A 270 -8.88 -22.89 12.81
CA ALA A 270 -9.50 -23.56 13.95
C ALA A 270 -10.92 -23.00 14.25
N LEU A 271 -11.89 -23.35 13.41
CA LEU A 271 -13.28 -22.89 13.53
C LEU A 271 -13.96 -23.44 14.78
N ARG A 272 -14.91 -22.67 15.35
CA ARG A 272 -15.73 -23.06 16.50
C ARG A 272 -17.20 -22.88 16.15
N PRO A 273 -18.07 -23.88 16.40
CA PRO A 273 -19.50 -23.72 16.15
C PRO A 273 -20.09 -22.53 16.90
N ASP A 274 -20.77 -21.63 16.19
CA ASP A 274 -21.44 -20.45 16.75
C ASP A 274 -22.76 -20.17 16.02
N SER A 275 -23.83 -20.82 16.47
CA SER A 275 -25.16 -20.66 15.89
C SER A 275 -25.71 -19.23 16.02
N ASP A 276 -25.39 -18.53 17.10
CA ASP A 276 -25.88 -17.17 17.34
C ASP A 276 -25.26 -16.19 16.34
N LEU A 277 -23.94 -16.29 16.13
CA LEU A 277 -23.27 -15.52 15.09
C LEU A 277 -23.84 -15.83 13.70
N ALA A 278 -23.97 -17.12 13.36
CA ALA A 278 -24.52 -17.52 12.06
C ALA A 278 -25.92 -16.92 11.83
N ASN A 279 -26.80 -16.97 12.84
CA ASN A 279 -28.15 -16.41 12.76
C ASN A 279 -28.15 -14.88 12.59
N VAL A 280 -27.25 -14.17 13.28
CA VAL A 280 -27.07 -12.72 13.10
C VAL A 280 -26.66 -12.41 11.67
N ILE A 281 -25.64 -13.08 11.13
CA ILE A 281 -25.16 -12.84 9.75
C ILE A 281 -26.25 -13.18 8.73
N GLU A 282 -26.92 -14.31 8.89
CA GLU A 282 -28.03 -14.73 8.03
C GLU A 282 -29.18 -13.70 8.05
N SER A 283 -29.56 -13.19 9.23
CA SER A 283 -30.62 -12.20 9.36
C SER A 283 -30.30 -10.88 8.62
N GLU A 284 -29.03 -10.50 8.56
CA GLU A 284 -28.60 -9.28 7.86
C GLU A 284 -28.41 -9.48 6.36
N CYS A 285 -27.84 -10.61 5.94
CA CYS A 285 -27.51 -10.91 4.54
C CYS A 285 -28.71 -11.40 3.71
N SER A 286 -29.76 -11.94 4.35
CA SER A 286 -30.99 -12.39 3.68
C SER A 286 -31.92 -11.26 3.26
N LYS A 287 -31.71 -10.04 3.77
CA LYS A 287 -32.48 -8.84 3.40
C LYS A 287 -32.16 -8.44 1.95
N GLU A 288 -33.16 -7.98 1.22
CA GLU A 288 -32.97 -7.43 -0.14
C GLU A 288 -32.14 -6.14 -0.13
N ASN A 289 -32.31 -5.28 0.89
CA ASN A 289 -31.58 -4.02 1.00
C ASN A 289 -30.23 -4.19 1.73
N TRP A 290 -29.15 -4.01 0.98
CA TRP A 290 -27.76 -4.08 1.47
C TRP A 290 -27.16 -2.71 1.84
N GLU A 291 -27.96 -1.65 1.81
CA GLU A 291 -27.51 -0.33 2.29
C GLU A 291 -27.02 -0.44 3.72
N ARG A 292 -25.87 0.15 4.06
CA ARG A 292 -25.24 0.10 5.39
C ARG A 292 -24.89 -1.30 5.91
N ILE A 293 -24.86 -2.32 5.05
CA ILE A 293 -24.54 -3.70 5.47
C ILE A 293 -23.24 -3.80 6.27
N ILE A 294 -22.24 -2.97 5.94
CA ILE A 294 -20.94 -2.99 6.62
C ILE A 294 -21.10 -2.69 8.11
N VAL A 295 -21.83 -1.66 8.49
CA VAL A 295 -22.02 -1.31 9.92
C VAL A 295 -23.02 -2.24 10.62
N ARG A 296 -23.90 -2.93 9.88
CA ARG A 296 -24.78 -3.94 10.46
C ARG A 296 -24.01 -5.21 10.83
N ILE A 297 -23.11 -5.65 9.94
CA ILE A 297 -22.27 -6.82 10.18
C ILE A 297 -21.11 -6.47 11.11
N TRP A 298 -20.43 -5.34 10.96
CA TRP A 298 -19.29 -4.92 11.78
C TRP A 298 -19.62 -3.61 12.51
N PRO A 299 -20.29 -3.67 13.68
CA PRO A 299 -20.91 -2.50 14.30
C PRO A 299 -19.92 -1.51 14.91
N ASN A 300 -18.69 -1.93 15.17
CA ASN A 300 -17.65 -1.10 15.79
C ASN A 300 -16.69 -0.48 14.76
N VAL A 301 -16.93 -0.68 13.46
CA VAL A 301 -16.12 -0.10 12.39
C VAL A 301 -16.20 1.42 12.42
N LYS A 302 -15.03 2.07 12.38
CA LYS A 302 -14.90 3.53 12.44
C LYS A 302 -14.72 4.16 11.06
N TYR A 303 -14.10 3.45 10.12
CA TYR A 303 -13.82 3.94 8.78
C TYR A 303 -13.52 2.80 7.80
N LEU A 304 -13.57 3.12 6.51
CA LEU A 304 -13.06 2.29 5.42
C LEU A 304 -11.66 2.75 5.04
N GLU A 305 -10.67 1.87 5.10
CA GLU A 305 -9.29 2.19 4.73
C GLU A 305 -9.01 1.64 3.34
N VAL A 306 -9.09 2.53 2.34
CA VAL A 306 -9.19 2.15 0.94
C VAL A 306 -8.90 3.32 0.00
N ILE A 307 -8.10 3.07 -1.06
CA ILE A 307 -7.82 4.11 -2.06
C ILE A 307 -9.09 4.41 -2.87
N VAL A 308 -9.53 5.67 -2.79
CA VAL A 308 -10.63 6.27 -3.57
C VAL A 308 -10.21 7.52 -4.36
N THR A 309 -8.91 7.80 -4.48
CA THR A 309 -8.38 8.84 -5.37
C THR A 309 -8.19 8.34 -6.81
N GLY A 310 -8.06 9.26 -7.77
CA GLY A 310 -7.85 8.93 -9.18
C GLY A 310 -8.99 8.09 -9.75
N ALA A 311 -8.67 7.05 -10.53
CA ALA A 311 -9.66 6.17 -11.15
C ALA A 311 -10.56 5.41 -10.14
N MET A 312 -10.17 5.33 -8.86
CA MET A 312 -10.98 4.69 -7.83
C MET A 312 -12.13 5.58 -7.31
N ALA A 313 -12.13 6.87 -7.63
CA ALA A 313 -13.17 7.81 -7.17
C ALA A 313 -14.58 7.43 -7.64
N GLN A 314 -14.69 6.75 -8.79
CA GLN A 314 -15.97 6.25 -9.33
C GLN A 314 -16.71 5.29 -8.37
N TYR A 315 -15.99 4.66 -7.43
CA TYR A 315 -16.57 3.70 -6.48
C TYR A 315 -17.08 4.34 -5.19
N ILE A 316 -16.86 5.65 -4.99
CA ILE A 316 -17.29 6.36 -3.77
C ILE A 316 -18.78 6.18 -3.50
N PRO A 317 -19.71 6.40 -4.46
CA PRO A 317 -21.15 6.25 -4.19
C PRO A 317 -21.54 4.84 -3.75
N THR A 318 -20.93 3.81 -4.36
CA THR A 318 -21.20 2.41 -4.00
C THR A 318 -20.67 2.06 -2.60
N LEU A 319 -19.51 2.58 -2.23
CA LEU A 319 -18.97 2.42 -0.88
C LEU A 319 -19.82 3.17 0.15
N ASP A 320 -20.30 4.37 -0.17
CA ASP A 320 -21.20 5.13 0.71
C ASP A 320 -22.52 4.38 0.93
N TYR A 321 -23.09 3.78 -0.12
CA TYR A 321 -24.26 2.89 0.00
C TYR A 321 -24.03 1.73 0.97
N TYR A 322 -22.97 0.94 0.80
CA TYR A 322 -22.72 -0.24 1.66
C TYR A 322 -22.26 0.11 3.08
N SER A 323 -21.61 1.27 3.27
CA SER A 323 -21.09 1.69 4.57
C SER A 323 -22.06 2.57 5.37
N GLY A 324 -23.02 3.21 4.71
CA GLY A 324 -23.81 4.28 5.34
C GLY A 324 -23.00 5.55 5.54
N GLY A 325 -22.08 5.85 4.60
CA GLY A 325 -21.27 7.07 4.62
C GLY A 325 -20.13 7.08 5.64
N LEU A 326 -19.55 5.92 5.98
CA LEU A 326 -18.34 5.88 6.80
C LEU A 326 -17.21 6.68 6.12
N PRO A 327 -16.27 7.28 6.88
CA PRO A 327 -15.09 7.92 6.31
C PRO A 327 -14.32 6.94 5.40
N LYS A 328 -13.90 7.42 4.22
CA LYS A 328 -13.02 6.66 3.32
C LYS A 328 -11.63 7.26 3.43
N VAL A 329 -10.71 6.50 4.01
CA VAL A 329 -9.36 6.92 4.30
C VAL A 329 -8.42 6.42 3.20
N CYS A 330 -7.86 7.36 2.45
CA CYS A 330 -6.73 7.14 1.56
C CYS A 330 -5.43 7.40 2.31
N THR A 331 -4.66 6.37 2.68
CA THR A 331 -3.51 6.51 3.58
C THR A 331 -2.19 6.79 2.87
N MET A 332 -1.96 6.18 1.70
CA MET A 332 -0.64 6.14 1.08
C MET A 332 -0.71 6.24 -0.45
N TYR A 333 0.31 6.86 -1.04
CA TYR A 333 0.56 6.87 -2.48
C TYR A 333 1.89 6.18 -2.78
N ALA A 334 1.85 5.15 -3.63
CA ALA A 334 2.99 4.30 -3.95
C ALA A 334 2.82 3.63 -5.31
N SER A 335 3.92 3.16 -5.88
CA SER A 335 3.98 2.38 -7.12
C SER A 335 4.95 1.18 -7.01
N SER A 336 5.14 0.45 -8.11
CA SER A 336 6.13 -0.64 -8.18
C SER A 336 7.56 -0.10 -8.23
N GLU A 337 7.76 1.06 -8.82
CA GLU A 337 9.05 1.75 -8.97
C GLU A 337 9.48 2.40 -7.65
N CYS A 338 8.54 3.04 -6.94
CA CYS A 338 8.86 3.77 -5.71
C CYS A 338 7.63 3.91 -4.80
N TYR A 339 7.87 3.90 -3.49
CA TYR A 339 6.86 4.30 -2.51
C TYR A 339 7.00 5.80 -2.26
N PHE A 340 5.96 6.58 -2.54
CA PHE A 340 6.09 8.04 -2.60
C PHE A 340 5.86 8.70 -1.24
N GLY A 341 4.68 8.50 -0.65
CA GLY A 341 4.25 9.33 0.47
C GLY A 341 2.93 8.91 1.10
N ILE A 342 2.51 9.71 2.08
CA ILE A 342 1.33 9.42 2.92
C ILE A 342 0.39 10.62 2.98
N ASN A 343 -0.90 10.36 3.24
CA ASN A 343 -1.87 11.40 3.53
C ASN A 343 -1.75 11.80 5.01
N LEU A 344 -1.29 13.04 5.26
CA LEU A 344 -1.14 13.56 6.62
C LEU A 344 -2.47 14.02 7.24
N ASN A 345 -3.55 14.12 6.45
CA ASN A 345 -4.91 14.40 6.92
C ASN A 345 -5.89 13.29 6.48
N PRO A 346 -5.79 12.08 7.07
CA PRO A 346 -6.51 10.90 6.60
C PRO A 346 -8.05 11.00 6.65
N LEU A 347 -8.62 11.94 7.42
CA LEU A 347 -10.07 12.15 7.53
C LEU A 347 -10.61 13.27 6.63
N CYS A 348 -9.80 13.86 5.75
CA CYS A 348 -10.30 14.78 4.74
C CYS A 348 -11.33 14.11 3.82
N LYS A 349 -12.13 14.92 3.11
CA LYS A 349 -13.04 14.36 2.11
C LYS A 349 -12.23 13.71 0.98
N PRO A 350 -12.76 12.66 0.31
CA PRO A 350 -12.08 12.04 -0.82
C PRO A 350 -11.60 13.01 -1.92
N SER A 351 -12.34 14.10 -2.16
CA SER A 351 -12.01 15.14 -3.13
C SER A 351 -10.90 16.10 -2.68
N GLU A 352 -10.52 16.07 -1.40
CA GLU A 352 -9.53 16.94 -0.77
C GLU A 352 -8.25 16.18 -0.39
N VAL A 353 -8.16 14.89 -0.73
CA VAL A 353 -6.99 14.06 -0.43
C VAL A 353 -5.77 14.63 -1.12
N SER A 354 -4.74 14.90 -0.31
CA SER A 354 -3.40 15.28 -0.76
C SER A 354 -2.39 14.34 -0.13
N TYR A 355 -1.40 13.91 -0.90
CA TYR A 355 -0.33 13.05 -0.42
C TYR A 355 0.95 13.87 -0.22
N THR A 356 1.55 13.79 0.96
CA THR A 356 2.86 14.36 1.23
C THR A 356 3.91 13.33 0.85
N ILE A 357 4.66 13.61 -0.22
CA ILE A 357 5.82 12.81 -0.63
C ILE A 357 6.87 12.88 0.48
N MET A 358 7.36 11.70 0.89
CA MET A 358 8.37 11.59 1.93
C MET A 358 9.77 11.74 1.30
N PRO A 359 10.54 12.80 1.62
CA PRO A 359 11.75 13.14 0.89
C PRO A 359 12.92 12.16 1.06
N ASN A 360 12.80 11.17 1.96
CA ASN A 360 13.80 10.12 2.16
C ASN A 360 13.59 8.88 1.27
N MET A 361 12.50 8.84 0.49
CA MET A 361 12.12 7.64 -0.26
C MET A 361 12.88 7.47 -1.57
N ALA A 362 13.04 8.55 -2.32
CA ALA A 362 13.84 8.66 -3.54
C ALA A 362 14.21 10.14 -3.76
N TYR A 363 15.06 10.42 -4.74
CA TYR A 363 15.20 11.78 -5.26
C TYR A 363 14.06 12.06 -6.25
N PHE A 364 13.31 13.14 -6.03
CA PHE A 364 12.09 13.46 -6.75
C PHE A 364 12.22 14.77 -7.54
N GLU A 365 11.87 14.68 -8.81
CA GLU A 365 11.83 15.76 -9.78
C GLU A 365 10.45 15.77 -10.46
N PHE A 366 9.99 16.94 -10.88
CA PHE A 366 8.67 17.13 -11.47
C PHE A 366 8.77 17.85 -12.80
N ILE A 367 8.08 17.33 -13.82
CA ILE A 367 7.99 17.95 -15.13
C ILE A 367 6.70 18.77 -15.17
N LEU A 368 6.79 20.07 -15.41
CA LEU A 368 5.61 20.95 -15.44
C LEU A 368 4.70 20.65 -16.66
N HIS A 369 3.39 20.47 -16.43
CA HIS A 369 2.44 20.06 -17.46
C HIS A 369 2.16 21.14 -18.52
N ASN A 370 2.32 22.43 -18.18
CA ASN A 370 1.87 23.57 -18.99
C ASN A 370 2.94 24.18 -19.91
N THR A 371 4.09 23.55 -20.07
CA THR A 371 5.16 24.07 -20.92
C THR A 371 5.20 23.33 -22.26
N HIS A 372 5.05 24.08 -23.36
CA HIS A 372 5.15 23.57 -24.72
C HIS A 372 6.39 22.67 -24.91
N SER A 373 6.17 21.52 -25.56
CA SER A 373 7.15 20.48 -25.86
C SER A 373 8.43 21.04 -26.49
N GLY A 374 9.56 21.00 -25.77
CA GLY A 374 10.88 21.30 -26.33
C GLY A 374 11.94 21.89 -25.40
N SER A 375 11.60 22.26 -24.16
CA SER A 375 12.54 22.88 -23.21
C SER A 375 12.96 21.88 -22.13
N THR A 376 14.26 21.61 -22.00
CA THR A 376 14.87 20.84 -20.89
C THR A 376 14.85 21.58 -19.55
N ASN A 377 14.36 22.84 -19.51
CA ASN A 377 14.26 23.67 -18.31
C ASN A 377 12.94 23.50 -17.53
N ASN A 378 12.15 22.46 -17.83
CA ASN A 378 10.80 22.31 -17.27
C ASN A 378 10.75 21.36 -16.06
N VAL A 379 11.90 21.10 -15.43
CA VAL A 379 12.02 20.18 -14.30
C VAL A 379 12.29 20.96 -13.02
N VAL A 380 11.47 20.74 -12.00
CA VAL A 380 11.62 21.36 -10.68
C VAL A 380 11.87 20.30 -9.61
N ASP A 381 12.68 20.66 -8.61
CA ASP A 381 12.93 19.82 -7.43
C ASP A 381 11.69 19.78 -6.51
N LEU A 382 11.54 18.72 -5.71
CA LEU A 382 10.43 18.56 -4.76
C LEU A 382 10.19 19.77 -3.84
N ALA A 383 11.23 20.46 -3.41
CA ALA A 383 11.09 21.61 -2.53
C ALA A 383 10.65 22.91 -3.25
N ASN A 384 10.70 22.91 -4.59
CA ASN A 384 10.52 24.09 -5.42
C ASN A 384 9.23 24.03 -6.28
N VAL A 385 8.36 23.05 -6.06
CA VAL A 385 7.05 23.00 -6.74
C VAL A 385 6.14 24.13 -6.26
N GLU A 386 5.41 24.77 -7.17
CA GLU A 386 4.51 25.87 -6.84
C GLU A 386 3.06 25.40 -6.61
N ILE A 387 2.35 26.08 -5.71
CA ILE A 387 0.96 25.75 -5.38
C ILE A 387 0.06 26.06 -6.58
N GLY A 388 -0.72 25.07 -7.01
CA GLY A 388 -1.69 25.21 -8.09
C GLY A 388 -1.13 24.91 -9.48
N GLU A 389 0.16 24.60 -9.60
CA GLU A 389 0.73 24.10 -10.84
C GLU A 389 0.37 22.63 -11.08
N GLY A 390 0.09 22.29 -12.34
CA GLY A 390 -0.11 20.91 -12.78
C GLY A 390 1.25 20.21 -12.92
N LEU A 391 1.46 19.19 -12.09
CA LEU A 391 2.66 18.33 -12.05
C LEU A 391 2.42 16.97 -12.72
#